data_AF-A0A1I2AVW5-F1
#
_entry.id   AF-A0A1I2AVW5-F1
#
_cell.length_a   1.000
_cell.length_b   1.000
_cell.length_c   1.000
_cell.angle_alpha   90.00
_cell.angle_beta   90.00
_cell.angle_gamma   90.00
#
_symmetry.space_group_name_H-M   'P 1'
#
loop_
_entity.id
_entity.type
_entity.pdbx_description
1 polymer ?
#
loop_
_entity_poly.entity_id
_entity_poly.type
_entity_poly.pdbx_seq_one_letter_code
_entity_poly.pdbx_strand_id
1 'polypeptide(L)'
;MLVRRVALLVLLVLGCAHSPPPPPGPRVLAGSAQIQRAGATVELTLRYEVREGSALEISAELRGGGSGSVGAVAVELRPDGFELASPASWTAEVAAGETASNTWKLRPAAEGIARVEVRHGLAGSDLDGITTAAFRVGADAIRLCATADCAGEAP
;
A
#
# COMPACT_ATOMS: atom_id res chain seq x y z
N MET A 1 -6.82 -77.36 -4.28
CA MET A 1 -7.52 -76.31 -3.50
C MET A 1 -6.64 -75.07 -3.45
N LEU A 2 -7.20 -73.96 -3.93
CA LEU A 2 -6.58 -72.64 -4.12
C LEU A 2 -6.22 -72.00 -2.76
N VAL A 3 -5.00 -71.49 -2.57
CA VAL A 3 -4.70 -70.55 -1.46
C VAL A 3 -4.13 -69.26 -2.05
N ARG A 4 -4.93 -68.21 -1.84
CA ARG A 4 -4.91 -66.87 -2.41
C ARG A 4 -3.88 -66.02 -1.65
N ARG A 5 -2.78 -65.60 -2.29
CA ARG A 5 -1.81 -64.66 -1.69
C ARG A 5 -2.33 -63.22 -1.83
N VAL A 6 -2.57 -62.59 -0.70
CA VAL A 6 -3.09 -61.23 -0.53
C VAL A 6 -2.01 -60.23 -0.92
N ALA A 7 -2.33 -59.32 -1.85
CA ALA A 7 -1.48 -58.18 -2.20
C ALA A 7 -1.75 -57.05 -1.19
N LEU A 8 -0.70 -56.63 -0.48
CA LEU A 8 -0.71 -55.52 0.46
C LEU A 8 -0.60 -54.22 -0.35
N LEU A 9 -1.68 -53.45 -0.44
CA LEU A 9 -1.72 -52.16 -1.11
C LEU A 9 -1.27 -51.07 -0.11
N VAL A 10 -0.08 -50.52 -0.30
CA VAL A 10 0.44 -49.38 0.47
C VAL A 10 -0.19 -48.10 -0.10
N LEU A 11 -1.13 -47.51 0.62
CA LEU A 11 -1.71 -46.20 0.32
C LEU A 11 -0.75 -45.09 0.81
N LEU A 12 0.06 -44.58 -0.12
CA LEU A 12 0.76 -43.30 0.02
C LEU A 12 -0.28 -42.18 0.00
N VAL A 13 -0.55 -41.59 1.17
CA VAL A 13 -1.34 -40.37 1.28
C VAL A 13 -0.47 -39.24 0.73
N LEU A 14 -0.69 -38.87 -0.54
CA LEU A 14 -0.21 -37.59 -1.09
C LEU A 14 -0.95 -36.48 -0.35
N GLY A 15 -0.38 -36.04 0.77
CA GLY A 15 -0.73 -34.77 1.38
C GLY A 15 -0.35 -33.67 0.39
N CYS A 16 -1.31 -33.18 -0.37
CA CYS A 16 -1.17 -31.93 -1.11
C CYS A 16 -0.84 -30.84 -0.10
N ALA A 17 0.44 -30.51 0.03
CA ALA A 17 0.90 -29.27 0.63
C ALA A 17 0.30 -28.14 -0.21
N HIS A 18 -0.92 -27.73 0.12
CA HIS A 18 -1.52 -26.52 -0.41
C HIS A 18 -0.69 -25.38 0.16
N SER A 19 0.33 -24.96 -0.60
CA SER A 19 1.02 -23.71 -0.31
C SER A 19 -0.06 -22.64 -0.24
N PRO A 20 -0.19 -21.90 0.88
CA PRO A 20 -1.13 -20.79 0.92
C PRO A 20 -0.80 -19.86 -0.25
N PRO A 21 -1.84 -19.26 -0.88
CA PRO A 21 -1.60 -18.33 -1.97
C PRO A 21 -0.63 -17.24 -1.49
N PRO A 22 0.34 -16.82 -2.33
CA PRO A 22 1.29 -15.79 -1.94
C PRO A 22 0.53 -14.53 -1.51
N PRO A 23 1.05 -13.79 -0.51
CA PRO A 23 0.45 -12.53 -0.10
C PRO A 23 0.24 -11.64 -1.33
N PRO A 24 -0.92 -10.97 -1.47
CA PRO A 24 -1.13 -10.05 -2.56
C PRO A 24 -0.07 -8.95 -2.54
N GLY A 25 0.62 -8.73 -3.65
CA GLY A 25 1.65 -7.69 -3.76
C GLY A 25 1.10 -6.25 -3.67
N PRO A 26 1.98 -5.23 -3.75
CA PRO A 26 1.60 -3.83 -3.68
C PRO A 26 0.51 -3.45 -4.68
N ARG A 27 -0.51 -2.73 -4.20
CA ARG A 27 -1.66 -2.28 -4.98
C ARG A 27 -1.67 -0.75 -5.06
N VAL A 28 -2.18 -0.20 -6.14
CA VAL A 28 -2.30 1.26 -6.29
C VAL A 28 -3.34 1.80 -5.31
N LEU A 29 -2.98 2.84 -4.54
CA LEU A 29 -3.87 3.46 -3.56
C LEU A 29 -4.90 4.36 -4.24
N ALA A 30 -4.44 5.15 -5.23
CA ALA A 30 -5.23 5.97 -6.14
C ALA A 30 -4.41 6.23 -7.41
N GLY A 31 -4.97 6.92 -8.40
CA GLY A 31 -4.23 7.34 -9.61
C GLY A 31 -2.93 8.09 -9.29
N SER A 32 -2.00 8.13 -10.24
CA SER A 32 -0.77 8.91 -10.08
C SER A 32 -1.05 10.41 -10.15
N ALA A 33 -0.27 11.19 -9.40
CA ALA A 33 -0.29 12.65 -9.45
C ALA A 33 0.93 13.15 -10.21
N GLN A 34 0.79 14.27 -10.92
CA GLN A 34 1.89 14.87 -11.66
C GLN A 34 2.14 16.30 -11.20
N ILE A 35 3.38 16.57 -10.82
CA ILE A 35 3.87 17.89 -10.42
C ILE A 35 4.75 18.40 -11.57
N GLN A 36 4.54 19.63 -12.01
CA GLN A 36 5.29 20.19 -13.14
C GLN A 36 5.82 21.58 -12.82
N ARG A 37 7.03 21.89 -13.26
CA ARG A 37 7.65 23.22 -13.15
C ARG A 37 8.68 23.40 -14.26
N ALA A 38 8.54 24.49 -15.03
CA ALA A 38 9.52 24.90 -16.04
C ALA A 38 10.00 23.79 -17.01
N GLY A 39 9.10 22.89 -17.41
CA GLY A 39 9.42 21.77 -18.32
C GLY A 39 9.97 20.51 -17.65
N ALA A 40 10.27 20.54 -16.35
CA ALA A 40 10.50 19.36 -15.54
C ALA A 40 9.17 18.80 -15.02
N THR A 41 9.10 17.47 -14.88
CA THR A 41 7.94 16.78 -14.32
C THR A 41 8.36 15.79 -13.24
N VAL A 42 7.50 15.60 -12.24
CA VAL A 42 7.61 14.51 -11.28
C VAL A 42 6.28 13.79 -11.19
N GLU A 43 6.30 12.49 -11.42
CA GLU A 43 5.16 11.62 -11.17
C GLU A 43 5.25 11.05 -9.75
N LEU A 44 4.20 11.23 -8.96
CA LEU A 44 4.01 10.60 -7.66
C LEU A 44 3.05 9.41 -7.82
N THR A 45 3.53 8.21 -7.51
CA THR A 45 2.70 7.00 -7.40
C THR A 45 2.55 6.58 -5.95
N LEU A 46 1.32 6.40 -5.50
CA LEU A 46 1.00 5.91 -4.16
C LEU A 46 0.50 4.47 -4.23
N ARG A 47 1.07 3.60 -3.40
CA ARG A 47 0.69 2.19 -3.30
C ARG A 47 0.47 1.80 -1.85
N TYR A 48 -0.33 0.76 -1.65
CA TYR A 48 -0.51 0.12 -0.38
C TYR A 48 -0.27 -1.39 -0.47
N GLU A 49 0.19 -1.98 0.62
CA GLU A 49 0.32 -3.41 0.78
C GLU A 49 -0.17 -3.81 2.17
N VAL A 50 -1.00 -4.85 2.24
CA VAL A 50 -1.44 -5.43 3.52
C VAL A 50 -0.46 -6.54 3.86
N ARG A 51 0.25 -6.37 4.98
CA ARG A 51 1.24 -7.32 5.49
C ARG A 51 0.60 -8.25 6.53
N GLU A 52 1.33 -9.30 6.86
CA GLU A 52 0.95 -10.23 7.94
C GLU A 52 0.75 -9.49 9.27
N GLY A 53 -0.17 -10.00 10.10
CA GLY A 53 -0.53 -9.39 11.38
C GLY A 53 -1.33 -8.08 11.23
N SER A 54 -2.07 -7.93 10.12
CA SER A 54 -2.89 -6.75 9.84
C SER A 54 -2.11 -5.44 9.89
N ALA A 55 -0.87 -5.41 9.40
CA ALA A 55 -0.14 -4.17 9.19
C ALA A 55 -0.40 -3.65 7.77
N LEU A 56 -0.47 -2.33 7.62
CA LEU A 56 -0.64 -1.66 6.33
C LEU A 56 0.64 -0.89 6.01
N GLU A 57 1.23 -1.16 4.85
CA GLU A 57 2.34 -0.35 4.35
C GLU A 57 1.82 0.59 3.25
N ILE A 58 2.11 1.88 3.37
CA ILE A 58 1.86 2.88 2.33
C ILE A 58 3.21 3.29 1.75
N SER A 59 3.36 3.21 0.43
CA SER A 59 4.57 3.61 -0.27
C SER A 59 4.29 4.76 -1.23
N ALA A 60 5.19 5.73 -1.24
CA ALA A 60 5.26 6.79 -2.23
C ALA A 60 6.50 6.59 -3.09
N GLU A 61 6.33 6.68 -4.41
CA GLU A 61 7.42 6.69 -5.39
C GLU A 61 7.33 7.98 -6.19
N LEU A 62 8.40 8.76 -6.19
CA LEU A 62 8.60 9.89 -7.10
C LEU A 62 9.45 9.42 -8.28
N ARG A 63 9.06 9.82 -9.49
CA ARG A 63 9.83 9.61 -10.70
C ARG A 63 9.99 10.90 -11.46
N GLY A 64 11.24 11.34 -11.67
CA GLY A 64 11.55 12.54 -12.43
C GLY A 64 11.45 12.29 -13.94
N GLY A 65 10.88 13.25 -14.65
CA GLY A 65 10.75 13.27 -16.11
C GLY A 65 10.96 14.67 -16.68
N GLY A 66 10.87 14.78 -18.02
CA GLY A 66 11.14 16.03 -18.72
C GLY A 66 12.61 16.41 -18.67
N SER A 67 12.90 17.72 -18.65
CA SER A 67 14.27 18.24 -18.54
C SER A 67 14.43 19.12 -17.30
N GLY A 68 15.39 18.79 -16.44
CA GLY A 68 15.69 19.54 -15.22
C GLY A 68 15.10 18.90 -13.95
N SER A 69 14.79 19.73 -12.95
CA SER A 69 14.22 19.34 -11.65
C SER A 69 13.03 20.24 -11.34
N VAL A 70 11.98 19.68 -10.73
CA VAL A 70 10.87 20.49 -10.19
C VAL A 70 11.21 21.13 -8.84
N GLY A 71 12.36 20.74 -8.25
CA GLY A 71 12.77 21.02 -6.88
C GLY A 71 12.28 19.96 -5.91
N ALA A 72 12.53 20.17 -4.62
CA ALA A 72 12.08 19.28 -3.56
C ALA A 72 10.54 19.16 -3.52
N VAL A 73 10.05 17.93 -3.51
CA VAL A 73 8.65 17.54 -3.35
C VAL A 73 8.45 17.06 -1.91
N ALA A 74 7.45 17.61 -1.24
CA ALA A 74 7.03 17.18 0.09
C ALA A 74 5.78 16.30 -0.01
N VAL A 75 5.77 15.23 0.79
CA VAL A 75 4.65 14.30 0.93
C VAL A 75 4.38 14.10 2.42
N GLU A 76 3.13 14.27 2.83
CA GLU A 76 2.68 14.13 4.22
C GLU A 76 1.59 13.06 4.30
N LEU A 77 1.82 12.03 5.11
CA LEU A 77 0.84 11.01 5.45
C LEU A 77 0.05 11.45 6.68
N ARG A 78 -1.28 11.39 6.61
CA ARG A 78 -2.20 11.68 7.71
C ARG A 78 -3.10 10.47 7.93
N PRO A 79 -2.68 9.52 8.78
CA PRO A 79 -3.52 8.40 9.17
C PRO A 79 -4.55 8.81 10.21
N ASP A 80 -5.75 8.21 10.11
CA ASP A 80 -6.80 8.22 11.10
C ASP A 80 -7.25 6.77 11.34
N GLY A 81 -7.33 6.33 12.60
CA GLY A 81 -7.54 4.92 12.94
C GLY A 81 -6.30 4.01 12.77
N PHE A 82 -5.14 4.57 12.44
CA PHE A 82 -3.85 3.86 12.41
C PHE A 82 -2.80 4.55 13.28
N GLU A 83 -1.95 3.75 13.91
CA GLU A 83 -0.70 4.17 14.55
C GLU A 83 0.45 4.16 13.54
N LEU A 84 1.30 5.18 13.59
CA LEU A 84 2.46 5.34 12.72
C LEU A 84 3.76 5.34 13.54
N ALA A 85 4.71 4.50 13.16
CA ALA A 85 6.00 4.35 13.88
C ALA A 85 7.14 5.21 13.31
N SER A 86 6.92 5.91 12.20
CA SER A 86 7.92 6.73 11.50
C SER A 86 7.41 8.17 11.32
N PRO A 87 8.27 9.13 10.94
CA PRO A 87 7.80 10.46 10.58
C PRO A 87 6.74 10.40 9.48
N ALA A 88 5.66 11.15 9.68
CA ALA A 88 4.55 11.20 8.74
C ALA A 88 4.89 11.99 7.47
N SER A 89 5.89 12.87 7.55
CA SER A 89 6.36 13.69 6.45
C SER A 89 7.63 13.11 5.82
N TRP A 90 7.71 13.22 4.50
CA TRP A 90 8.86 12.88 3.69
C TRP A 90 9.10 14.01 2.66
N THR A 91 10.35 14.27 2.33
CA THR A 91 10.72 15.25 1.30
C THR A 91 11.87 14.70 0.49
N ALA A 92 11.76 14.79 -0.82
CA ALA A 92 12.80 14.37 -1.75
C ALA A 92 12.80 15.25 -3.00
N GLU A 93 13.98 15.44 -3.58
CA GLU A 93 14.15 16.02 -4.90
C GLU A 93 14.60 14.91 -5.84
N VAL A 94 14.05 14.87 -7.05
CA VAL A 94 14.40 13.89 -8.08
C VAL A 94 14.66 14.60 -9.41
N ALA A 95 15.79 14.31 -10.04
CA ALA A 95 16.07 14.80 -11.39
C ALA A 95 15.43 13.89 -12.46
N ALA A 96 15.43 14.35 -13.71
CA ALA A 96 14.92 13.56 -14.84
C ALA A 96 15.60 12.18 -14.94
N GLY A 97 14.78 11.12 -14.98
CA GLY A 97 15.25 9.73 -15.04
C GLY A 97 15.55 9.10 -13.67
N GLU A 98 15.54 9.87 -12.58
CA GLU A 98 15.74 9.38 -11.22
C GLU A 98 14.43 9.01 -10.54
N THR A 99 14.56 8.18 -9.50
CA THR A 99 13.46 7.82 -8.62
C THR A 99 13.85 8.00 -7.16
N ALA A 100 12.88 8.33 -6.33
CA ALA A 100 13.00 8.31 -4.89
C ALA A 100 11.74 7.68 -4.29
N SER A 101 11.89 6.97 -3.18
CA SER A 101 10.75 6.32 -2.54
C SER A 101 10.80 6.42 -1.02
N ASN A 102 9.63 6.33 -0.42
CA ASN A 102 9.45 6.23 1.02
C ASN A 102 8.31 5.26 1.35
N THR A 103 8.45 4.55 2.46
CA THR A 103 7.44 3.61 2.95
C THR A 103 7.11 3.91 4.40
N TRP A 104 5.82 4.10 4.67
CA TRP A 104 5.26 4.22 6.02
C TRP A 104 4.62 2.90 6.44
N LYS A 105 4.87 2.50 7.68
CA LYS A 105 4.28 1.31 8.30
C LYS A 105 3.21 1.73 9.29
N LEU A 106 1.98 1.34 9.01
CA LEU A 106 0.79 1.63 9.79
C LEU A 106 0.32 0.37 10.51
N ARG A 107 -0.05 0.52 11.77
CA ARG A 107 -0.75 -0.52 12.54
C ARG A 107 -2.15 -0.02 12.87
N PRO A 108 -3.20 -0.84 12.71
CA PRO A 108 -4.53 -0.44 13.15
C PRO A 108 -4.55 -0.16 14.64
N ALA A 109 -5.18 0.95 15.03
CA ALA A 109 -5.41 1.25 16.45
C ALA A 109 -6.61 0.47 17.01
N ALA A 110 -7.60 0.17 16.15
CA ALA A 110 -8.79 -0.59 16.46
C ALA A 110 -9.38 -1.23 15.20
N GLU A 111 -10.33 -2.15 15.38
CA GLU A 111 -11.21 -2.61 14.29
C GLU A 111 -12.21 -1.51 13.90
N GLY A 112 -12.69 -1.53 12.65
CA GLY A 112 -13.62 -0.54 12.10
C GLY A 112 -13.11 0.10 10.81
N ILE A 113 -13.56 1.33 10.54
CA ILE A 113 -13.09 2.11 9.39
C ILE A 113 -11.90 2.98 9.79
N ALA A 114 -10.81 2.85 9.05
CA ALA A 114 -9.62 3.68 9.18
C ALA A 114 -9.36 4.42 7.85
N ARG A 115 -8.72 5.58 7.91
CA ARG A 115 -8.50 6.46 6.76
C ARG A 115 -7.04 6.84 6.63
N VAL A 116 -6.59 6.96 5.39
CA VAL A 116 -5.29 7.51 5.04
C VAL A 116 -5.52 8.68 4.10
N GLU A 117 -5.09 9.86 4.51
CA GLU A 117 -4.93 11.02 3.64
C GLU A 117 -3.44 11.20 3.33
N VAL A 118 -3.10 11.42 2.07
CA VAL A 118 -1.74 11.77 1.61
C VAL A 118 -1.81 13.13 0.96
N ARG A 119 -1.12 14.10 1.55
CA ARG A 119 -0.95 15.44 0.99
C ARG A 119 0.39 15.55 0.30
N HIS A 120 0.46 16.25 -0.82
CA HIS A 120 1.69 16.42 -1.57
C HIS A 120 1.75 17.76 -2.30
N GLY A 121 2.98 18.21 -2.57
CA GLY A 121 3.26 19.48 -3.22
C GLY A 121 4.75 19.79 -3.24
N LEU A 122 5.08 21.02 -3.60
CA LEU A 122 6.46 21.51 -3.55
C LEU A 122 6.83 21.85 -2.10
N ALA A 123 8.04 21.48 -1.69
CA ALA A 123 8.51 21.77 -0.33
C ALA A 123 8.56 23.28 -0.07
N GLY A 124 8.11 23.70 1.11
CA GLY A 124 8.02 25.11 1.49
C GLY A 124 6.83 25.86 0.89
N SER A 125 5.84 25.16 0.32
CA SER A 125 4.57 25.71 -0.19
C SER A 125 3.39 24.92 0.38
N ASP A 126 2.17 25.35 0.10
CA ASP A 126 0.97 24.61 0.48
C ASP A 126 0.90 23.24 -0.25
N LEU A 127 0.51 22.19 0.48
CA LEU A 127 0.33 20.84 -0.04
C LEU A 127 -1.10 20.67 -0.55
N ASP A 128 -1.34 21.15 -1.77
CA ASP A 128 -2.67 21.20 -2.40
C ASP A 128 -3.09 19.87 -3.04
N GLY A 129 -2.13 18.99 -3.37
CA GLY A 129 -2.43 17.66 -3.86
C GLY A 129 -2.90 16.77 -2.72
N ILE A 130 -4.10 16.18 -2.82
CA ILE A 130 -4.68 15.34 -1.78
C ILE A 130 -5.16 14.02 -2.38
N THR A 131 -4.73 12.92 -1.78
CA THR A 131 -5.23 11.57 -2.06
C THR A 131 -5.79 10.99 -0.78
N THR A 132 -7.04 10.53 -0.80
CA THR A 132 -7.68 9.89 0.37
C THR A 132 -8.09 8.46 0.05
N ALA A 133 -7.84 7.55 0.98
CA ALA A 133 -8.28 6.17 0.92
C ALA A 133 -8.86 5.73 2.26
N ALA A 134 -9.91 4.92 2.22
CA ALA A 134 -10.51 4.32 3.41
C ALA A 134 -10.30 2.81 3.40
N PHE A 135 -10.09 2.26 4.59
CA PHE A 135 -9.83 0.84 4.81
C PHE A 135 -10.78 0.32 5.87
N ARG A 136 -11.39 -0.84 5.61
CA ARG A 136 -12.07 -1.63 6.64
C ARG A 136 -11.04 -2.54 7.30
N VAL A 137 -10.87 -2.35 8.61
CA VAL A 137 -10.04 -3.17 9.49
C VAL A 137 -10.97 -4.13 10.24
N GLY A 138 -10.72 -5.43 10.12
CA GLY A 138 -11.32 -6.45 10.98
C GLY A 138 -10.24 -7.30 11.65
N ALA A 139 -10.67 -8.21 12.53
CA ALA A 139 -9.80 -9.09 13.31
C ALA A 139 -8.67 -9.75 12.49
N ASP A 140 -9.00 -10.23 11.28
CA ASP A 140 -8.08 -11.04 10.47
C ASP A 140 -7.58 -10.34 9.18
N ALA A 141 -8.12 -9.16 8.84
CA ALA A 141 -7.82 -8.55 7.55
C ALA A 141 -8.05 -7.03 7.50
N ILE A 142 -7.22 -6.37 6.69
CA ILE A 142 -7.44 -5.00 6.21
C ILE A 142 -7.85 -5.06 4.74
N ARG A 143 -8.90 -4.32 4.36
CA ARG A 143 -9.36 -4.23 2.97
C ARG A 143 -9.58 -2.78 2.58
N LEU A 144 -9.12 -2.39 1.40
CA LEU A 144 -9.47 -1.09 0.82
C LEU A 144 -10.98 -1.06 0.56
N CYS A 145 -11.67 -0.05 1.07
CA CYS A 145 -13.08 0.17 0.77
C CYS A 145 -13.23 0.74 -0.65
N ALA A 146 -14.14 0.18 -1.44
CA ALA A 146 -14.75 0.98 -2.50
C ALA A 146 -15.62 2.07 -1.84
N THR A 147 -15.77 3.23 -2.48
CA THR A 147 -16.52 4.38 -1.93
C THR A 147 -17.93 4.05 -1.44
N ALA A 148 -18.58 3.02 -1.98
CA ALA A 148 -19.89 2.54 -1.54
C ALA A 148 -19.86 1.69 -0.25
N ASP A 149 -18.77 0.96 0.03
CA ASP A 149 -18.68 0.00 1.15
C ASP A 149 -18.40 0.68 2.50
N CYS A 150 -17.89 1.91 2.47
CA CYS A 150 -17.50 2.70 3.64
C CYS A 150 -18.51 3.83 3.98
N ALA A 151 -19.60 3.96 3.23
CA ALA A 151 -20.58 5.05 3.40
C ALA A 151 -21.59 4.84 4.55
N GLY A 152 -21.58 3.67 5.20
CA GLY A 152 -22.59 3.26 6.18
C GLY A 152 -22.21 3.39 7.66
N GLU A 153 -20.94 3.65 7.98
CA GLU A 153 -20.48 3.88 9.35
C GLU A 153 -20.00 5.32 9.48
N ALA A 154 -20.97 6.20 9.76
CA ALA A 154 -20.67 7.46 10.43
C ALA A 154 -20.38 7.15 11.93
N PRO A 155 -19.52 7.95 12.59
CA PRO A 155 -19.16 7.76 14.00
C PRO A 155 -20.35 7.77 14.96
#